data_AF-A0A0F7ZBH7-F1
#
_entry.id   AF-A0A0F7ZBH7-F1
#
_cell.length_a   1.000
_cell.length_b   1.000
_cell.length_c   1.000
_cell.angle_alpha   90.00
_cell.angle_beta   90.00
_cell.angle_gamma   90.00
#
_symmetry.space_group_name_H-M   'P 1'
#
loop_
_entity.id
_entity.type
_entity.pdbx_description
1 polymer ?
#
loop_
_entity_poly.entity_id
_entity_poly.type
_entity_poly.pdbx_seq_one_letter_code
_entity_poly.pdbx_strand_id
1 'polypeptide(L)'
;MPRRGLMFQAKTRWLFLGLALLLSLLLIMYLLECAPPTESNRSLPGLGGDHFGKEHYQALLQEQEEHYQNRATSLKRQIAQLKLELQEMSEKLKLLQDKKNPKVQNMGSPGVKEQTSNDLLEYLHSQIDKAEVSVGAKLPSEYAAIPFESFTSMKVYQLEMGLTRHPEEKPVRKDKRDELVEVIEAGLEVINNPDEEAQEEEDGIGERQLYSESDFVEGYYRTERDKGSQYELFYKKADEMEYRHVSLFRPFGPLMKVKTETVDISWSMINIIVPLAGRTEVFAQFMQNFRDVCINQDKRIHLTVVYFGQEGLSEVKSILQSVAREADFHNYTLVSLNEEFNRGQGLDVGARAWEKGEVLMFFCDVDIYFTAEFLNSCRLNTEPGKKVFYPVVFSLYNPAIVYASQDGPPPVEQQLVHKKDSGFWRDFGFGMMCQYRTDFLAIGGFDLEVKGWGGEDVHLYRKYLHSNLMVVRTPVPGLFHLWHEKHCADELTPEQYRMCIQSKAMNEASHSHLGMLVFREEIEAHLRKQAYKTNSEAVG
;
A
#
# COMPACT_ATOMS: atom_id res chain seq x y z
N MET A 1 -59.05 -54.86 -10.01
CA MET A 1 -58.44 -54.06 -11.10
C MET A 1 -56.97 -53.79 -10.76
N PRO A 2 -56.01 -54.12 -11.62
CA PRO A 2 -54.59 -54.16 -11.26
C PRO A 2 -53.97 -52.75 -11.23
N ARG A 3 -53.05 -52.55 -10.28
CA ARG A 3 -52.28 -51.32 -10.02
C ARG A 3 -51.44 -50.92 -11.24
N ARG A 4 -51.83 -49.86 -11.95
CA ARG A 4 -51.13 -49.28 -13.10
C ARG A 4 -50.08 -48.20 -12.73
N GLY A 5 -49.61 -48.16 -11.49
CA GLY A 5 -48.79 -47.04 -10.97
C GLY A 5 -47.27 -47.17 -11.02
N LEU A 6 -46.70 -48.38 -11.14
CA LEU A 6 -45.24 -48.55 -10.95
C LEU A 6 -44.38 -48.38 -12.22
N MET A 7 -44.97 -48.53 -13.42
CA MET A 7 -44.19 -48.50 -14.67
C MET A 7 -43.81 -47.09 -15.14
N PHE A 8 -44.54 -46.05 -14.71
CA PHE A 8 -44.29 -44.68 -15.15
C PHE A 8 -43.08 -44.05 -14.44
N GLN A 9 -42.89 -44.32 -13.14
CA GLN A 9 -41.74 -43.83 -12.37
C GLN A 9 -40.40 -44.46 -12.79
N ALA A 10 -40.41 -45.72 -13.23
CA ALA A 10 -39.22 -46.35 -13.76
C ALA A 10 -38.76 -45.69 -15.07
N LYS A 11 -39.71 -45.43 -15.99
CA LYS A 11 -39.40 -44.81 -17.28
C LYS A 11 -38.88 -43.37 -17.15
N THR A 12 -39.44 -42.56 -16.25
CA THR A 12 -38.89 -41.22 -15.97
C THR A 12 -37.51 -41.28 -15.34
N ARG A 13 -37.23 -42.23 -14.44
CA ARG A 13 -35.87 -42.41 -13.89
C ARG A 13 -34.83 -42.79 -14.95
N TRP A 14 -35.19 -43.68 -15.88
CA TRP A 14 -34.32 -44.03 -17.01
C TRP A 14 -34.11 -42.86 -17.99
N LEU A 15 -35.12 -42.01 -18.18
CA LEU A 15 -34.99 -40.77 -18.95
C LEU A 15 -34.07 -39.76 -18.27
N PHE A 16 -34.18 -39.55 -16.95
CA PHE A 16 -33.28 -38.67 -16.22
C PHE A 16 -31.85 -39.21 -16.16
N LEU A 17 -31.66 -40.54 -16.01
CA LEU A 17 -30.33 -41.16 -16.12
C LEU A 17 -29.74 -41.00 -17.52
N GLY A 18 -30.55 -41.19 -18.56
CA GLY A 18 -30.12 -40.98 -19.95
C GLY A 18 -29.72 -39.53 -20.22
N LEU A 19 -30.50 -38.56 -19.71
CA LEU A 19 -30.20 -37.14 -19.84
C LEU A 19 -28.94 -36.75 -19.08
N ALA A 20 -28.74 -37.29 -17.87
CA ALA A 20 -27.54 -37.07 -17.07
C ALA A 20 -26.30 -37.66 -17.74
N LEU A 21 -26.41 -38.87 -18.32
CA LEU A 21 -25.34 -39.50 -19.09
C LEU A 21 -24.99 -38.69 -20.35
N LEU A 22 -26.00 -38.16 -21.04
CA LEU A 22 -25.81 -37.31 -22.21
C LEU A 22 -25.12 -35.99 -21.84
N LEU A 23 -25.54 -35.36 -20.74
CA LEU A 23 -24.91 -34.14 -20.22
C LEU A 23 -23.48 -34.41 -19.75
N SER A 24 -23.19 -35.55 -19.11
CA SER A 24 -21.82 -35.92 -18.75
C SER A 24 -20.95 -36.20 -19.97
N LEU A 25 -21.50 -36.82 -21.02
CA LEU A 25 -20.79 -37.03 -22.28
C LEU A 25 -20.49 -35.70 -22.99
N LEU A 26 -21.44 -34.77 -23.00
CA LEU A 26 -21.23 -33.42 -23.54
C LEU A 26 -20.20 -32.64 -22.72
N LEU A 27 -20.19 -32.79 -21.39
CA LEU A 27 -19.20 -32.18 -20.51
C LEU A 27 -17.80 -32.77 -20.75
N ILE A 28 -17.70 -34.10 -20.95
CA ILE A 28 -16.44 -34.79 -21.27
C ILE A 28 -15.93 -34.37 -22.66
N MET A 29 -16.80 -34.27 -23.65
CA MET A 29 -16.44 -33.76 -24.99
C MET A 29 -16.00 -32.30 -24.95
N TYR A 30 -16.70 -31.45 -24.18
CA TYR A 30 -16.29 -30.06 -23.93
C TYR A 30 -14.93 -29.99 -23.22
N LEU A 31 -14.68 -30.86 -22.23
CA LEU A 31 -13.36 -30.95 -21.57
C LEU A 31 -12.27 -31.53 -22.47
N LEU A 32 -12.62 -32.36 -23.47
CA LEU A 32 -11.68 -32.88 -24.48
C LEU A 32 -11.38 -31.85 -25.59
N GLU A 33 -12.36 -31.03 -25.97
CA GLU A 33 -12.21 -29.94 -26.96
C GLU A 33 -11.60 -28.66 -26.35
N CYS A 34 -11.78 -28.44 -25.04
CA CYS A 34 -11.18 -27.34 -24.29
C CYS A 34 -10.02 -27.77 -23.37
N ALA A 35 -9.56 -29.01 -23.46
CA ALA A 35 -8.29 -29.40 -22.85
C ALA A 35 -7.17 -28.62 -23.56
N PRO A 36 -6.37 -27.81 -22.85
CA PRO A 36 -5.17 -27.26 -23.43
C PRO A 36 -4.30 -28.44 -23.88
N PRO A 37 -3.61 -28.34 -25.04
CA PRO A 37 -2.77 -29.43 -25.51
C PRO A 37 -1.77 -29.78 -24.41
N THR A 38 -1.72 -31.05 -24.02
CA THR A 38 -0.63 -31.56 -23.20
C THR A 38 0.66 -31.30 -23.97
N GLU A 39 1.47 -30.35 -23.52
CA GLU A 39 2.86 -30.19 -23.94
C GLU A 39 3.69 -31.39 -23.48
N SER A 40 3.42 -32.57 -24.05
CA SER A 40 4.35 -33.70 -24.04
C SER A 40 5.24 -33.59 -25.27
N ASN A 41 6.08 -32.55 -25.27
CA ASN A 41 7.42 -32.49 -25.90
C ASN A 41 8.06 -31.10 -25.75
N ARG A 42 8.03 -30.53 -24.54
CA ARG A 42 9.02 -29.52 -24.14
C ARG A 42 9.83 -30.05 -22.97
N SER A 43 10.84 -30.82 -23.31
CA SER A 43 11.98 -31.08 -22.45
C SER A 43 12.57 -29.76 -21.96
N LEU A 44 12.78 -29.64 -20.64
CA LEU A 44 13.61 -28.60 -20.03
C LEU A 44 14.95 -28.48 -20.79
N PRO A 45 15.46 -27.27 -21.06
CA PRO A 45 16.83 -27.13 -21.54
C PRO A 45 17.77 -27.32 -20.35
N GLY A 46 18.30 -28.53 -20.23
CA GLY A 46 19.38 -28.85 -19.31
C GLY A 46 19.91 -30.26 -19.57
N LEU A 47 21.04 -30.32 -20.28
CA LEU A 47 21.88 -31.49 -20.59
C LEU A 47 21.42 -32.42 -21.74
N GLY A 48 21.68 -31.98 -22.95
CA GLY A 48 21.76 -32.80 -24.17
C GLY A 48 22.21 -31.92 -25.32
N GLY A 49 23.49 -31.99 -25.68
CA GLY A 49 24.10 -31.08 -26.66
C GLY A 49 23.56 -31.31 -28.07
N ASP A 50 22.76 -30.35 -28.54
CA ASP A 50 22.71 -29.98 -29.96
C ASP A 50 23.09 -28.50 -30.07
N HIS A 51 24.15 -28.24 -30.83
CA HIS A 51 24.69 -26.91 -31.07
C HIS A 51 23.71 -26.09 -31.95
N PHE A 52 22.67 -25.52 -31.36
CA PHE A 52 22.04 -24.33 -31.93
C PHE A 52 23.02 -23.17 -31.76
N GLY A 53 23.76 -22.87 -32.83
CA GLY A 53 24.79 -21.84 -32.84
C GLY A 53 24.24 -20.46 -32.51
N LYS A 54 25.12 -19.57 -32.04
CA LYS A 54 24.86 -18.14 -31.77
C LYS A 54 24.08 -17.45 -32.91
N GLU A 55 24.28 -17.90 -34.14
CA GLU A 55 23.60 -17.44 -35.35
C GLU A 55 22.08 -17.70 -35.34
N HIS A 56 21.60 -18.78 -34.72
CA HIS A 56 20.16 -19.09 -34.65
C HIS A 56 19.42 -18.13 -33.71
N TYR A 57 20.00 -17.84 -32.53
CA TYR A 57 19.46 -16.86 -31.60
C TYR A 57 19.54 -15.44 -32.16
N GLN A 58 20.61 -15.13 -32.90
CA GLN A 58 20.76 -13.84 -33.54
C GLN A 58 19.75 -13.66 -34.69
N ALA A 59 19.43 -14.73 -35.44
CA ALA A 59 18.38 -14.72 -36.44
C ALA A 59 16.98 -14.50 -35.82
N LEU A 60 16.67 -15.14 -34.68
CA LEU A 60 15.41 -14.93 -33.97
C LEU A 60 15.25 -13.50 -33.44
N LEU A 61 16.32 -12.91 -32.89
CA LEU A 61 16.32 -11.51 -32.46
C LEU A 61 16.12 -10.56 -33.64
N GLN A 62 16.79 -10.83 -34.76
CA GLN A 62 16.66 -10.01 -35.96
C GLN A 62 15.26 -10.11 -36.58
N GLU A 63 14.66 -11.30 -36.59
CA GLU A 63 13.28 -11.50 -37.02
C GLU A 63 12.29 -10.73 -36.13
N GLN A 64 12.50 -10.73 -34.82
CA GLN A 64 11.67 -9.98 -33.88
C GLN A 64 11.84 -8.46 -34.06
N GLU A 65 13.06 -7.98 -34.27
CA GLU A 65 13.36 -6.56 -34.52
C GLU A 65 12.73 -6.09 -35.84
N GLU A 66 12.82 -6.89 -36.89
CA GLU A 66 12.17 -6.62 -38.18
C GLU A 66 10.64 -6.59 -38.02
N HIS A 67 10.08 -7.47 -37.21
CA HIS A 67 8.65 -7.47 -36.91
C HIS A 67 8.20 -6.20 -36.15
N TYR A 68 9.01 -5.70 -35.22
CA TYR A 68 8.76 -4.44 -34.54
C TYR A 68 8.91 -3.23 -35.46
N GLN A 69 9.95 -3.21 -36.30
CA GLN A 69 10.16 -2.14 -37.29
C GLN A 69 9.01 -2.09 -38.30
N ASN A 70 8.54 -3.25 -38.78
CA ASN A 70 7.38 -3.32 -39.68
C ASN A 70 6.11 -2.81 -39.01
N ARG A 71 5.88 -3.15 -37.74
CA ARG A 71 4.73 -2.64 -36.97
C ARG A 71 4.83 -1.14 -36.74
N ALA A 72 6.00 -0.63 -36.37
CA ALA A 72 6.23 0.81 -36.19
C ALA A 72 6.03 1.59 -37.50
N THR A 73 6.48 1.04 -38.63
CA THR A 73 6.30 1.65 -39.95
C THR A 73 4.83 1.64 -40.37
N SER A 74 4.11 0.55 -40.08
CA SER A 74 2.67 0.45 -40.30
C SER A 74 1.90 1.48 -39.47
N LEU A 75 2.23 1.61 -38.18
CA LEU A 75 1.62 2.61 -37.29
C LEU A 75 1.93 4.04 -37.74
N LYS A 76 3.17 4.34 -38.16
CA LYS A 76 3.53 5.64 -38.74
C LYS A 76 2.70 5.95 -39.99
N ARG A 77 2.46 4.96 -40.86
CA ARG A 77 1.57 5.13 -42.02
C ARG A 77 0.13 5.37 -41.61
N GLN A 78 -0.39 4.65 -40.61
CA GLN A 78 -1.75 4.86 -40.09
C GLN A 78 -1.90 6.26 -39.48
N ILE A 79 -0.91 6.73 -38.72
CA ILE A 79 -0.91 8.09 -38.16
C ILE A 79 -0.87 9.14 -39.28
N ALA A 80 -0.04 8.95 -40.31
CA ALA A 80 0.01 9.85 -41.46
C ALA A 80 -1.33 9.87 -42.22
N GLN A 81 -1.96 8.71 -42.38
CA GLN A 81 -3.26 8.59 -43.04
C GLN A 81 -4.38 9.24 -42.23
N LEU A 82 -4.42 9.03 -40.91
CA LEU A 82 -5.38 9.68 -40.02
C LEU A 82 -5.19 11.20 -39.98
N LYS A 83 -3.94 11.70 -40.02
CA LYS A 83 -3.65 13.12 -40.13
C LYS A 83 -4.17 13.72 -41.45
N LEU A 84 -4.01 13.01 -42.56
CA LEU A 84 -4.56 13.41 -43.86
C LEU A 84 -6.09 13.38 -43.86
N GLU A 85 -6.72 12.35 -43.30
CA GLU A 85 -8.18 12.27 -43.17
C GLU A 85 -8.73 13.39 -42.27
N LEU A 86 -8.05 13.72 -41.16
CA LEU A 86 -8.39 14.86 -40.32
C LEU A 86 -8.29 16.19 -41.08
N GLN A 87 -7.25 16.35 -41.90
CA GLN A 87 -7.07 17.54 -42.73
C GLN A 87 -8.13 17.62 -43.83
N GLU A 88 -8.45 16.52 -44.50
CA GLU A 88 -9.48 16.45 -45.54
C GLU A 88 -10.88 16.67 -44.96
N MET A 89 -11.17 16.11 -43.78
CA MET A 89 -12.41 16.38 -43.04
C MET A 89 -12.51 17.84 -42.62
N SER A 90 -11.40 18.45 -42.19
CA SER A 90 -11.30 19.88 -41.88
C SER A 90 -11.57 20.76 -43.10
N GLU A 91 -11.01 20.40 -44.26
CA GLU A 91 -11.22 21.11 -45.54
C GLU A 91 -12.64 20.90 -46.09
N LYS A 92 -13.21 19.69 -45.98
CA LYS A 92 -14.63 19.42 -46.30
C LYS A 92 -15.57 20.22 -45.40
N LEU A 93 -15.24 20.39 -44.12
CA LEU A 93 -15.99 21.24 -43.20
C LEU A 93 -15.93 22.72 -43.62
N LYS A 94 -14.77 23.21 -44.05
CA LYS A 94 -14.61 24.57 -44.62
C LYS A 94 -15.43 24.75 -45.91
N LEU A 95 -15.38 23.79 -46.83
CA LEU A 95 -16.16 23.83 -48.09
C LEU A 95 -17.68 23.74 -47.86
N LEU A 96 -18.12 23.01 -46.84
CA LEU A 96 -19.53 22.96 -46.42
C LEU A 96 -19.98 24.27 -45.74
N GLN A 97 -19.07 24.98 -45.06
CA GLN A 97 -19.33 26.33 -44.53
C GLN A 97 -19.42 27.37 -45.65
N ASP A 98 -18.56 27.30 -46.68
CA ASP A 98 -18.57 28.23 -47.81
C ASP A 98 -19.77 28.04 -48.75
N LYS A 99 -20.29 26.81 -48.90
CA LYS A 99 -21.52 26.54 -49.67
C LYS A 99 -22.81 26.95 -48.95
N LYS A 100 -22.75 27.28 -47.66
CA LYS A 100 -23.92 27.65 -46.85
C LYS A 100 -23.97 29.15 -46.60
N ASN A 101 -23.99 29.93 -47.68
CA ASN A 101 -24.56 31.28 -47.66
C ASN A 101 -25.18 31.62 -49.03
N PRO A 102 -26.52 31.70 -49.07
CA PRO A 102 -27.07 33.04 -49.20
C PRO A 102 -28.07 33.31 -48.08
N LYS A 103 -27.82 34.41 -47.36
CA LYS A 103 -28.72 35.10 -46.43
C LYS A 103 -29.26 34.25 -45.28
N VAL A 104 -28.73 34.47 -44.07
CA VAL A 104 -29.46 35.00 -42.89
C VAL A 104 -28.43 35.24 -41.78
N GLN A 105 -28.56 36.40 -41.14
CA GLN A 105 -27.79 36.86 -39.99
C GLN A 105 -27.68 35.79 -38.89
N ASN A 106 -26.46 35.47 -38.46
CA ASN A 106 -26.17 35.26 -37.04
C ASN A 106 -24.65 35.30 -36.78
N MET A 107 -24.28 36.11 -35.77
CA MET A 107 -22.95 36.14 -35.16
C MET A 107 -22.52 34.73 -34.72
N GLY A 108 -21.33 34.30 -35.13
CA GLY A 108 -20.70 33.07 -34.67
C GLY A 108 -19.23 33.06 -35.08
N SER A 109 -18.39 33.66 -34.25
CA SER A 109 -16.95 33.82 -34.47
C SER A 109 -16.20 32.47 -34.54
N PRO A 110 -15.14 32.35 -35.37
CA PRO A 110 -14.26 31.17 -35.40
C PRO A 110 -13.48 30.93 -34.10
N GLY A 111 -13.36 31.94 -33.24
CA GLY A 111 -12.58 31.90 -32.00
C GLY A 111 -13.20 31.06 -30.86
N VAL A 112 -14.45 30.62 -30.96
CA VAL A 112 -15.13 29.95 -29.83
C VAL A 112 -14.52 28.58 -29.51
N LYS A 113 -14.03 27.82 -30.50
CA LYS A 113 -13.49 26.46 -30.27
C LYS A 113 -12.09 26.45 -29.64
N GLU A 114 -11.19 27.31 -30.12
CA GLU A 114 -9.85 27.49 -29.50
C GLU A 114 -9.98 28.09 -28.10
N GLN A 115 -10.87 29.07 -27.92
CA GLN A 115 -11.17 29.65 -26.61
C GLN A 115 -11.70 28.58 -25.65
N THR A 116 -12.69 27.76 -26.04
CA THR A 116 -13.21 26.70 -25.16
C THR A 116 -12.19 25.62 -24.80
N SER A 117 -11.22 25.34 -25.67
CA SER A 117 -10.14 24.38 -25.38
C SER A 117 -9.15 24.95 -24.37
N ASN A 118 -8.83 26.24 -24.49
CA ASN A 118 -7.97 26.94 -23.53
C ASN A 118 -8.68 27.13 -22.19
N ASP A 119 -9.97 27.48 -22.19
CA ASP A 119 -10.79 27.61 -20.97
C ASP A 119 -10.88 26.28 -20.21
N LEU A 120 -10.96 25.15 -20.93
CA LEU A 120 -10.95 23.81 -20.32
C LEU A 120 -9.59 23.50 -19.70
N LEU A 121 -8.48 23.73 -20.40
CA LEU A 121 -7.13 23.51 -19.85
C LEU A 121 -6.87 24.38 -18.62
N GLU A 122 -7.28 25.65 -18.66
CA GLU A 122 -7.19 26.56 -17.53
C GLU A 122 -8.04 26.08 -16.34
N TYR A 123 -9.24 25.56 -16.60
CA TYR A 123 -10.06 24.94 -15.55
C TYR A 123 -9.37 23.72 -14.93
N LEU A 124 -8.77 22.84 -15.73
CA LEU A 124 -8.07 21.65 -15.23
C LEU A 124 -6.84 22.03 -14.39
N HIS A 125 -6.06 23.01 -14.83
CA HIS A 125 -4.94 23.56 -14.06
C HIS A 125 -5.45 24.18 -12.74
N SER A 126 -6.55 24.92 -12.78
CA SER A 126 -7.19 25.46 -11.56
C SER A 126 -7.63 24.38 -10.57
N GLN A 127 -8.00 23.18 -11.03
CA GLN A 127 -8.29 22.05 -10.12
C GLN A 127 -7.02 21.54 -9.43
N ILE A 128 -5.90 21.48 -10.14
CA ILE A 128 -4.59 21.10 -9.58
C ILE A 128 -4.17 22.12 -8.52
N ASP A 129 -4.27 23.41 -8.81
CA ASP A 129 -3.92 24.49 -7.88
C ASP A 129 -4.77 24.48 -6.59
N LYS A 130 -6.01 24.00 -6.69
CA LYS A 130 -6.93 23.86 -5.54
C LYS A 130 -6.76 22.55 -4.80
N ALA A 131 -6.20 21.52 -5.45
CA ALA A 131 -5.97 20.23 -4.86
C ALA A 131 -4.76 20.29 -3.92
N GLU A 132 -4.76 19.47 -2.87
CA GLU A 132 -3.66 19.44 -1.90
C GLU A 132 -2.49 18.62 -2.47
N VAL A 133 -1.98 19.03 -3.64
CA VAL A 133 -0.89 18.32 -4.35
C VAL A 133 0.45 19.01 -4.14
N SER A 134 0.47 20.34 -4.14
CA SER A 134 1.71 21.12 -4.03
C SER A 134 1.91 21.78 -2.66
N VAL A 135 0.82 22.05 -1.93
CA VAL A 135 0.84 22.72 -0.62
C VAL A 135 -0.18 22.05 0.30
N GLY A 136 0.20 21.84 1.56
CA GLY A 136 -0.69 21.28 2.59
C GLY A 136 -1.88 22.21 2.88
N ALA A 137 -3.04 21.62 3.18
CA ALA A 137 -4.24 22.36 3.54
C ALA A 137 -4.44 22.35 5.05
N LYS A 138 -4.88 23.47 5.61
CA LYS A 138 -5.31 23.52 7.01
C LYS A 138 -6.64 22.81 7.16
N LEU A 139 -6.66 21.72 7.92
CA LEU A 139 -7.83 20.89 8.12
C LEU A 139 -8.40 21.10 9.53
N PRO A 140 -9.74 21.18 9.68
CA PRO A 140 -10.35 21.48 10.97
C PRO A 140 -10.18 20.35 12.00
N SER A 141 -10.13 19.10 11.54
CA SER A 141 -9.96 17.90 12.37
C SER A 141 -9.45 16.73 11.52
N GLU A 142 -9.05 15.65 12.18
CA GLU A 142 -8.66 14.38 11.60
C GLU A 142 -9.71 13.77 10.67
N TYR A 143 -11.00 14.06 10.89
CA TYR A 143 -12.09 13.55 10.05
C TYR A 143 -12.19 14.24 8.68
N ALA A 144 -11.53 15.38 8.51
CA ALA A 144 -11.46 16.07 7.22
C ALA A 144 -10.26 15.62 6.37
N ALA A 145 -9.30 14.89 6.98
CA ALA A 145 -8.16 14.36 6.26
C ALA A 145 -8.58 13.18 5.38
N ILE A 146 -8.22 13.24 4.10
CA ILE A 146 -8.43 12.14 3.15
C ILE A 146 -7.11 11.37 3.06
N PRO A 147 -7.02 10.17 3.65
CA PRO A 147 -5.82 9.35 3.56
C PRO A 147 -5.64 8.78 2.14
N PHE A 148 -4.41 8.45 1.82
CA PHE A 148 -4.05 7.70 0.64
C PHE A 148 -4.32 6.20 0.84
N GLU A 149 -4.63 5.53 -0.26
CA GLU A 149 -4.42 4.10 -0.42
C GLU A 149 -3.02 3.88 -1.00
N SER A 150 -2.39 2.75 -0.69
CA SER A 150 -1.09 2.37 -1.28
C SER A 150 -1.24 1.21 -2.23
N PHE A 151 -0.37 1.13 -3.22
CA PHE A 151 -0.36 0.05 -4.20
C PHE A 151 1.04 -0.25 -4.72
N THR A 152 1.19 -1.48 -5.20
CA THR A 152 2.29 -1.95 -6.04
C THR A 152 1.71 -2.39 -7.39
N SER A 153 2.55 -2.84 -8.32
CA SER A 153 2.07 -3.43 -9.58
C SER A 153 1.10 -4.61 -9.37
N MET A 154 1.16 -5.27 -8.21
CA MET A 154 0.43 -6.52 -7.95
C MET A 154 -0.67 -6.41 -6.90
N LYS A 155 -0.61 -5.42 -6.00
CA LYS A 155 -1.43 -5.36 -4.80
C LYS A 155 -1.89 -3.94 -4.53
N VAL A 156 -3.09 -3.82 -3.97
CA VAL A 156 -3.64 -2.58 -3.45
C VAL A 156 -3.98 -2.78 -1.97
N TYR A 157 -3.61 -1.80 -1.16
CA TYR A 157 -3.83 -1.77 0.27
C TYR A 157 -4.80 -0.64 0.60
N GLN A 158 -5.98 -1.01 1.06
CA GLN A 158 -7.10 -0.08 1.23
C GLN A 158 -7.49 0.03 2.69
N LEU A 159 -7.81 1.25 3.12
CA LEU A 159 -8.33 1.51 4.46
C LEU A 159 -9.83 1.17 4.59
N GLU A 160 -10.57 1.07 3.48
CA GLU A 160 -12.03 1.12 3.51
C GLU A 160 -12.69 -0.09 4.22
N MET A 161 -13.32 0.21 5.36
CA MET A 161 -13.81 -0.72 6.38
C MET A 161 -15.25 -1.20 6.17
N GLY A 162 -15.54 -1.79 5.02
CA GLY A 162 -16.75 -2.60 4.87
C GLY A 162 -16.55 -4.00 5.46
N LEU A 163 -17.62 -4.65 5.94
CA LEU A 163 -17.56 -6.08 6.33
C LEU A 163 -17.11 -7.00 5.20
N THR A 164 -17.11 -6.53 3.95
CA THR A 164 -16.81 -7.31 2.75
C THR A 164 -15.43 -7.07 2.18
N ARG A 165 -14.70 -6.03 2.62
CA ARG A 165 -13.43 -5.65 1.99
C ARG A 165 -12.23 -6.29 2.68
N HIS A 166 -11.21 -6.59 1.88
CA HIS A 166 -9.97 -7.21 2.35
C HIS A 166 -8.88 -6.13 2.53
N PRO A 167 -8.03 -6.26 3.56
CA PRO A 167 -6.95 -5.29 3.77
C PRO A 167 -5.93 -5.24 2.62
N GLU A 168 -5.74 -6.35 1.93
CA GLU A 168 -4.90 -6.49 0.74
C GLU A 168 -5.74 -7.13 -0.37
N GLU A 169 -5.77 -6.49 -1.53
CA GLU A 169 -6.46 -7.01 -2.71
C GLU A 169 -5.53 -7.01 -3.92
N LYS A 170 -5.69 -8.01 -4.79
CA LYS A 170 -5.18 -7.90 -6.16
C LYS A 170 -6.15 -7.01 -6.94
N PRO A 171 -5.68 -6.14 -7.85
CA PRO A 171 -6.55 -5.39 -8.73
C PRO A 171 -7.21 -6.35 -9.75
N VAL A 172 -8.19 -7.14 -9.30
CA VAL A 172 -8.89 -8.14 -10.12
C VAL A 172 -9.92 -7.46 -11.01
N ARG A 173 -10.55 -6.39 -10.51
CA ARG A 173 -11.51 -5.60 -11.26
C ARG A 173 -10.79 -4.91 -12.42
N LYS A 174 -11.22 -5.20 -13.65
CA LYS A 174 -10.54 -4.80 -14.87
C LYS A 174 -10.32 -3.29 -14.96
N ASP A 175 -11.33 -2.49 -14.65
CA ASP A 175 -11.24 -1.03 -14.67
C ASP A 175 -10.20 -0.48 -13.69
N LYS A 176 -10.14 -1.01 -12.46
CA LYS A 176 -9.15 -0.60 -11.46
C LYS A 176 -7.73 -1.00 -11.84
N ARG A 177 -7.56 -2.20 -12.41
CA ARG A 177 -6.25 -2.63 -12.91
C ARG A 177 -5.80 -1.76 -14.07
N ASP A 178 -6.67 -1.55 -15.04
CA ASP A 178 -6.37 -0.78 -16.24
C ASP A 178 -6.06 0.69 -15.85
N GLU A 179 -6.73 1.25 -14.84
CA GLU A 179 -6.43 2.57 -14.26
C GLU A 179 -5.00 2.63 -13.66
N LEU A 180 -4.63 1.68 -12.80
CA LEU A 180 -3.31 1.69 -12.17
C LEU A 180 -2.17 1.46 -13.18
N VAL A 181 -2.38 0.59 -14.17
CA VAL A 181 -1.41 0.37 -15.26
C VAL A 181 -1.22 1.66 -16.07
N GLU A 182 -2.31 2.32 -16.46
CA GLU A 182 -2.24 3.60 -17.19
C GLU A 182 -1.46 4.66 -16.41
N VAL A 183 -1.68 4.76 -15.10
CA VAL A 183 -0.98 5.71 -14.23
C VAL A 183 0.51 5.39 -14.12
N ILE A 184 0.87 4.10 -13.97
CA ILE A 184 2.28 3.67 -13.93
C ILE A 184 2.98 3.94 -15.27
N GLU A 185 2.32 3.65 -16.40
CA GLU A 185 2.84 3.92 -17.74
C GLU A 185 3.03 5.41 -17.99
N ALA A 186 2.07 6.25 -17.59
CA ALA A 186 2.19 7.69 -17.69
C ALA A 186 3.36 8.24 -16.84
N GLY A 187 3.58 7.69 -15.64
CA GLY A 187 4.74 8.05 -14.84
C GLY A 187 6.07 7.68 -15.51
N LEU A 188 6.14 6.53 -16.17
CA LEU A 188 7.31 6.12 -16.96
C LEU A 188 7.53 7.01 -18.17
N GLU A 189 6.46 7.44 -18.85
CA GLU A 189 6.56 8.39 -19.97
C GLU A 189 7.16 9.72 -19.51
N VAL A 190 6.72 10.23 -18.35
CA VAL A 190 7.23 11.46 -17.74
C VAL A 190 8.72 11.37 -17.38
N ILE A 191 9.17 10.25 -16.79
CA ILE A 191 10.57 10.09 -16.39
C ILE A 191 11.49 9.87 -17.60
N ASN A 192 11.04 9.11 -18.59
CA ASN A 192 11.86 8.77 -19.75
C ASN A 192 11.91 9.89 -20.80
N ASN A 193 10.93 10.80 -20.79
CA ASN A 193 10.85 11.94 -21.72
C ASN A 193 10.66 13.26 -20.94
N PRO A 194 11.68 13.74 -20.20
CA PRO A 194 11.58 15.00 -19.50
C PRO A 194 11.54 16.18 -20.48
N ASP A 195 10.94 17.28 -20.03
CA ASP A 195 10.87 18.54 -20.76
C ASP A 195 12.26 19.13 -21.00
N GLU A 196 12.42 19.99 -22.02
CA GLU A 196 13.70 20.58 -22.44
C GLU A 196 14.47 21.25 -21.28
N GLU A 197 13.77 21.90 -20.33
CA GLU A 197 14.37 22.52 -19.14
C GLU A 197 14.98 21.50 -18.16
N ALA A 198 14.36 20.31 -18.03
CA ALA A 198 14.85 19.23 -17.18
C ALA A 198 15.95 18.39 -17.86
N GLN A 199 16.11 18.51 -19.18
CA GLN A 199 17.21 17.90 -19.92
C GLN A 199 18.53 18.64 -19.66
N GLU A 200 18.49 19.97 -19.52
CA GLU A 200 19.69 20.78 -19.22
C GLU A 200 20.28 20.49 -17.82
N GLU A 201 19.47 20.07 -16.85
CA GLU A 201 19.93 19.65 -15.50
C GLU A 201 20.55 18.24 -15.50
N GLU A 202 20.13 17.34 -16.41
CA GLU A 202 20.59 15.95 -16.50
C GLU A 202 21.84 15.75 -17.39
N ASP A 203 22.13 16.67 -18.32
CA ASP A 203 23.22 16.56 -19.31
C ASP A 203 24.65 16.60 -18.72
N GLY A 204 24.78 16.61 -17.38
CA GLY A 204 26.06 16.66 -16.68
C GLY A 204 26.80 15.32 -16.55
N ILE A 205 26.14 14.16 -16.44
CA ILE A 205 26.84 12.89 -16.11
C ILE A 205 26.09 11.65 -16.65
N GLY A 206 26.60 11.03 -17.73
CA GLY A 206 26.36 9.62 -18.08
C GLY A 206 25.26 9.29 -19.10
N GLU A 207 25.25 8.04 -19.60
CA GLU A 207 24.20 7.50 -20.47
C GLU A 207 22.85 7.51 -19.74
N ARG A 208 21.83 8.12 -20.38
CA ARG A 208 20.46 8.21 -19.86
C ARG A 208 19.88 6.82 -19.61
N GLN A 209 19.73 6.43 -18.35
CA GLN A 209 19.21 5.12 -17.99
C GLN A 209 17.68 5.13 -18.06
N LEU A 210 17.12 4.34 -18.98
CA LEU A 210 15.68 4.24 -19.18
C LEU A 210 15.01 3.43 -18.07
N TYR A 211 13.93 3.96 -17.48
CA TYR A 211 13.08 3.28 -16.51
C TYR A 211 12.02 2.41 -17.20
N SER A 212 11.64 1.33 -16.53
CA SER A 212 10.68 0.33 -16.98
C SER A 212 9.71 -0.02 -15.85
N GLU A 213 8.66 -0.80 -16.14
CA GLU A 213 7.67 -1.21 -15.15
C GLU A 213 8.28 -1.97 -13.95
N SER A 214 9.36 -2.72 -14.16
CA SER A 214 10.05 -3.42 -13.07
C SER A 214 10.76 -2.49 -12.09
N ASP A 215 10.99 -1.24 -12.48
CA ASP A 215 11.60 -0.23 -11.63
C ASP A 215 10.57 0.49 -10.75
N PHE A 216 9.26 0.23 -10.93
CA PHE A 216 8.20 0.75 -10.07
C PHE A 216 8.20 0.04 -8.71
N VAL A 217 8.34 0.82 -7.63
CA VAL A 217 8.45 0.29 -6.26
C VAL A 217 7.10 0.35 -5.56
N GLU A 218 6.55 1.55 -5.43
CA GLU A 218 5.29 1.80 -4.74
C GLU A 218 4.60 3.05 -5.27
N GLY A 219 3.29 3.09 -5.11
CA GLY A 219 2.47 4.25 -5.41
C GLY A 219 1.43 4.50 -4.33
N TYR A 220 1.03 5.76 -4.23
CA TYR A 220 -0.05 6.20 -3.36
C TYR A 220 -1.11 6.91 -4.19
N TYR A 221 -2.38 6.71 -3.87
CA TYR A 221 -3.45 7.49 -4.50
C TYR A 221 -4.56 7.86 -3.53
N ARG A 222 -5.19 9.00 -3.79
CA ARG A 222 -6.41 9.44 -3.10
C ARG A 222 -7.31 10.19 -4.06
N THR A 223 -8.62 10.13 -3.82
CA THR A 223 -9.61 10.84 -4.64
C THR A 223 -10.34 11.88 -3.82
N GLU A 224 -10.15 13.15 -4.19
CA GLU A 224 -10.95 14.28 -3.72
C GLU A 224 -12.23 14.34 -4.58
N ARG A 225 -13.39 14.21 -3.92
CA ARG A 225 -14.69 14.02 -4.60
C ARG A 225 -15.10 15.17 -5.51
N ASP A 226 -14.55 16.36 -5.31
CA ASP A 226 -14.85 17.59 -6.03
C ASP A 226 -13.73 18.07 -6.96
N LYS A 227 -12.54 17.43 -6.93
CA LYS A 227 -11.37 17.86 -7.72
C LYS A 227 -10.81 16.79 -8.64
N GLY A 228 -10.69 15.55 -8.16
CA GLY A 228 -10.06 14.46 -8.91
C GLY A 228 -9.20 13.52 -8.05
N SER A 229 -8.39 12.71 -8.70
CA SER A 229 -7.48 11.75 -8.08
C SER A 229 -6.03 12.22 -8.16
N GLN A 230 -5.33 12.19 -7.03
CA GLN A 230 -3.89 12.41 -6.92
C GLN A 230 -3.18 11.06 -6.89
N TYR A 231 -2.03 10.97 -7.56
CA TYR A 231 -1.15 9.81 -7.56
C TYR A 231 0.29 10.24 -7.28
N GLU A 232 0.96 9.57 -6.36
CA GLU A 232 2.39 9.71 -6.08
C GLU A 232 3.06 8.39 -6.45
N LEU A 233 4.07 8.41 -7.32
CA LEU A 233 4.71 7.22 -7.88
C LEU A 233 6.20 7.25 -7.62
N PHE A 234 6.74 6.13 -7.13
CA PHE A 234 8.16 6.00 -6.81
C PHE A 234 8.79 4.91 -7.67
N TYR A 235 9.82 5.29 -8.42
CA TYR A 235 10.60 4.40 -9.25
C TYR A 235 12.05 4.40 -8.79
N LYS A 236 12.72 3.25 -8.87
CA LYS A 236 14.11 3.10 -8.46
C LYS A 236 14.75 1.97 -9.25
N LYS A 237 16.01 2.18 -9.63
CA LYS A 237 16.85 1.13 -10.19
C LYS A 237 17.39 0.20 -9.10
N ALA A 238 17.62 -1.05 -9.48
CA ALA A 238 18.20 -2.04 -8.58
C ALA A 238 19.51 -1.50 -7.96
N ASP A 239 19.69 -1.73 -6.66
CA ASP A 239 20.87 -1.34 -5.88
C ASP A 239 21.17 0.16 -5.74
N GLU A 240 20.32 1.05 -6.25
CA GLU A 240 20.47 2.50 -6.09
C GLU A 240 19.71 3.02 -4.85
N MET A 241 20.19 4.08 -4.22
CA MET A 241 19.46 4.78 -3.15
C MET A 241 18.76 6.05 -3.65
N GLU A 242 18.71 6.21 -4.96
CA GLU A 242 18.04 7.30 -5.64
C GLU A 242 16.67 6.84 -6.16
N TYR A 243 15.65 7.65 -5.89
CA TYR A 243 14.29 7.41 -6.34
C TYR A 243 13.85 8.53 -7.28
N ARG A 244 13.18 8.16 -8.38
CA ARG A 244 12.41 9.10 -9.20
C ARG A 244 11.00 9.14 -8.67
N HIS A 245 10.60 10.33 -8.22
CA HIS A 245 9.28 10.61 -7.69
C HIS A 245 8.47 11.37 -8.74
N VAL A 246 7.27 10.89 -9.05
CA VAL A 246 6.35 11.52 -10.00
C VAL A 246 5.00 11.72 -9.34
N SER A 247 4.57 12.97 -9.29
CA SER A 247 3.23 13.36 -8.85
C SER A 247 2.36 13.61 -10.07
N LEU A 248 1.28 12.85 -10.18
CA LEU A 248 0.27 12.99 -11.24
C LEU A 248 -1.07 13.36 -10.63
N PHE A 249 -1.86 14.13 -11.36
CA PHE A 249 -3.22 14.48 -10.98
C PHE A 249 -4.18 14.19 -12.13
N ARG A 250 -5.23 13.41 -11.84
CA ARG A 250 -6.35 13.16 -12.73
C ARG A 250 -7.52 14.01 -12.25
N PRO A 251 -7.75 15.21 -12.81
CA PRO A 251 -9.04 15.87 -12.68
C PRO A 251 -10.15 14.98 -13.27
N PHE A 252 -11.40 15.45 -13.32
CA PHE A 252 -12.47 14.77 -14.07
C PHE A 252 -12.27 14.86 -15.60
N GLY A 253 -11.09 14.46 -16.07
CA GLY A 253 -10.53 14.63 -17.40
C GLY A 253 -9.23 13.80 -17.56
N PRO A 254 -8.29 14.22 -18.43
CA PRO A 254 -7.05 13.49 -18.67
C PRO A 254 -6.09 13.54 -17.48
N LEU A 255 -5.19 12.55 -17.37
CA LEU A 255 -4.11 12.54 -16.38
C LEU A 255 -3.08 13.64 -16.73
N MET A 256 -2.62 14.37 -15.71
CA MET A 256 -1.72 15.52 -15.87
C MET A 256 -0.50 15.36 -14.97
N LYS A 257 0.68 15.70 -15.49
CA LYS A 257 1.92 15.82 -14.72
C LYS A 257 1.81 17.03 -13.78
N VAL A 258 2.08 16.83 -12.50
CA VAL A 258 2.18 17.92 -11.52
C VAL A 258 3.63 18.21 -11.16
N LYS A 259 4.38 17.17 -10.79
CA LYS A 259 5.77 17.31 -10.35
C LYS A 259 6.58 16.07 -10.73
N THR A 260 7.86 16.28 -11.03
CA THR A 260 8.86 15.21 -11.09
C THR A 260 10.09 15.66 -10.33
N GLU A 261 10.67 14.77 -9.53
CA GLU A 261 11.89 15.05 -8.78
C GLU A 261 12.71 13.79 -8.52
N THR A 262 13.99 14.00 -8.26
CA THR A 262 14.93 12.95 -7.84
C THR A 262 15.15 13.06 -6.34
N VAL A 263 14.88 11.98 -5.61
CA VAL A 263 15.02 11.91 -4.16
C VAL A 263 16.14 10.93 -3.83
N ASP A 264 17.29 11.48 -3.43
CA ASP A 264 18.39 10.69 -2.88
C ASP A 264 18.17 10.46 -1.38
N ILE A 265 17.94 9.20 -1.01
CA ILE A 265 17.76 8.83 0.39
C ILE A 265 19.07 8.37 1.05
N SER A 266 20.20 8.35 0.35
CA SER A 266 21.47 7.73 0.76
C SER A 266 22.02 8.23 2.10
N TRP A 267 21.90 9.53 2.41
CA TRP A 267 22.45 10.16 3.62
C TRP A 267 21.43 10.36 4.76
N SER A 268 20.16 10.05 4.53
CA SER A 268 19.09 10.35 5.47
C SER A 268 19.08 9.37 6.65
N MET A 269 19.65 9.78 7.78
CA MET A 269 19.61 9.01 9.03
C MET A 269 18.22 9.08 9.68
N ILE A 270 17.72 7.94 10.17
CA ILE A 270 16.51 7.88 10.99
C ILE A 270 16.87 7.66 12.45
N ASN A 271 16.39 8.51 13.36
CA ASN A 271 16.39 8.25 14.79
C ASN A 271 15.07 7.58 15.19
N ILE A 272 15.12 6.28 15.47
CA ILE A 272 13.97 5.52 15.98
C ILE A 272 13.87 5.78 17.49
N ILE A 273 12.75 6.32 17.93
CA ILE A 273 12.53 6.70 19.33
C ILE A 273 11.50 5.76 19.96
N VAL A 274 11.95 5.00 20.96
CA VAL A 274 11.16 3.96 21.63
C VAL A 274 11.00 4.31 23.11
N PRO A 275 9.82 4.75 23.56
CA PRO A 275 9.51 4.87 24.98
C PRO A 275 9.21 3.48 25.55
N LEU A 276 9.76 3.15 26.72
CA LEU A 276 9.66 1.81 27.31
C LEU A 276 9.52 1.87 28.84
N ALA A 277 8.71 0.98 29.39
CA ALA A 277 8.67 0.68 30.82
C ALA A 277 8.41 -0.81 31.01
N GLY A 278 9.22 -1.48 31.83
CA GLY A 278 9.17 -2.94 31.95
C GLY A 278 9.35 -3.61 30.57
N ARG A 279 8.52 -4.63 30.29
CA ARG A 279 8.40 -5.32 28.98
C ARG A 279 9.72 -5.70 28.31
N THR A 280 10.71 -6.11 29.11
CA THR A 280 12.07 -6.42 28.64
C THR A 280 12.12 -7.55 27.62
N GLU A 281 11.26 -8.56 27.77
CA GLU A 281 11.12 -9.66 26.80
C GLU A 281 10.64 -9.18 25.43
N VAL A 282 9.67 -8.25 25.41
CA VAL A 282 9.16 -7.65 24.17
C VAL A 282 10.23 -6.76 23.55
N PHE A 283 10.97 -6.01 24.37
CA PHE A 283 12.11 -5.23 23.89
C PHE A 283 13.21 -6.12 23.28
N ALA A 284 13.47 -7.31 23.83
CA ALA A 284 14.39 -8.26 23.22
C ALA A 284 13.91 -8.72 21.83
N GLN A 285 12.61 -9.00 21.66
CA GLN A 285 12.02 -9.33 20.36
C GLN A 285 12.13 -8.16 19.37
N PHE A 286 11.81 -6.93 19.82
CA PHE A 286 12.02 -5.71 19.04
C PHE A 286 13.48 -5.58 18.58
N MET A 287 14.44 -5.82 19.47
CA MET A 287 15.86 -5.73 19.16
C MET A 287 16.32 -6.77 18.14
N GLN A 288 15.65 -7.93 18.05
CA GLN A 288 15.92 -8.90 16.99
C GLN A 288 15.49 -8.36 15.62
N ASN A 289 14.27 -7.82 15.50
CA ASN A 289 13.82 -7.17 14.26
C ASN A 289 14.70 -5.94 13.93
N PHE A 290 15.06 -5.14 14.93
CA PHE A 290 15.97 -4.01 14.77
C PHE A 290 17.34 -4.44 14.24
N ARG A 291 17.91 -5.53 14.74
CA ARG A 291 19.19 -6.06 14.24
C ARG A 291 19.09 -6.44 12.77
N ASP A 292 18.06 -7.19 12.41
CA ASP A 292 17.91 -7.70 11.05
C ASP A 292 17.62 -6.58 10.03
N VAL A 293 16.86 -5.57 10.43
CA VAL A 293 16.44 -4.48 9.53
C VAL A 293 17.37 -3.27 9.61
N CYS A 294 17.67 -2.78 10.81
CA CYS A 294 18.41 -1.53 10.98
C CYS A 294 19.92 -1.74 10.91
N ILE A 295 20.45 -2.82 11.49
CA ILE A 295 21.90 -3.06 11.55
C ILE A 295 22.39 -3.80 10.29
N ASN A 296 21.68 -4.86 9.88
CA ASN A 296 22.14 -5.70 8.78
C ASN A 296 21.78 -5.12 7.40
N GLN A 297 20.58 -4.53 7.25
CA GLN A 297 20.08 -4.04 5.96
C GLN A 297 20.29 -2.52 5.78
N ASP A 298 19.61 -1.68 6.56
CA ASP A 298 19.57 -0.22 6.30
C ASP A 298 20.83 0.54 6.71
N LYS A 299 21.42 0.20 7.87
CA LYS A 299 22.67 0.74 8.45
C LYS A 299 22.68 2.24 8.79
N ARG A 300 21.64 3.00 8.47
CA ARG A 300 21.58 4.47 8.65
C ARG A 300 20.56 4.85 9.70
N ILE A 301 20.65 4.16 10.82
CA ILE A 301 19.70 4.24 11.92
C ILE A 301 20.44 4.59 13.21
N HIS A 302 19.81 5.45 14.01
CA HIS A 302 20.12 5.65 15.41
C HIS A 302 18.93 5.19 16.26
N LEU A 303 19.18 4.53 17.39
CA LEU A 303 18.13 4.09 18.31
C LEU A 303 18.15 4.95 19.57
N THR A 304 17.06 5.65 19.88
CA THR A 304 16.87 6.34 21.16
C THR A 304 15.84 5.57 21.99
N VAL A 305 16.28 4.93 23.08
CA VAL A 305 15.41 4.28 24.06
C VAL A 305 15.19 5.23 25.23
N VAL A 306 13.94 5.55 25.55
CA VAL A 306 13.57 6.34 26.72
C VAL A 306 12.90 5.43 27.74
N TYR A 307 13.65 5.05 28.77
CA TYR A 307 13.24 4.06 29.76
C TYR A 307 12.68 4.70 31.02
N PHE A 308 11.48 4.29 31.43
CA PHE A 308 10.80 4.74 32.63
C PHE A 308 10.92 3.70 33.75
N GLY A 309 11.29 4.16 34.95
CA GLY A 309 11.44 3.34 36.15
C GLY A 309 12.83 2.67 36.28
N GLN A 310 12.99 1.92 37.37
CA GLN A 310 14.24 1.20 37.68
C GLN A 310 14.15 -0.30 37.39
N GLU A 311 12.98 -0.90 37.61
CA GLU A 311 12.72 -2.30 37.34
C GLU A 311 12.93 -2.58 35.85
N GLY A 312 13.71 -3.60 35.48
CA GLY A 312 14.01 -3.96 34.09
C GLY A 312 15.08 -3.12 33.39
N LEU A 313 15.49 -1.96 33.94
CA LEU A 313 16.49 -1.08 33.31
C LEU A 313 17.85 -1.77 33.10
N SER A 314 18.28 -2.59 34.07
CA SER A 314 19.53 -3.35 33.97
C SER A 314 19.49 -4.38 32.85
N GLU A 315 18.34 -5.01 32.62
CA GLU A 315 18.12 -5.97 31.55
C GLU A 315 18.13 -5.28 30.18
N VAL A 316 17.43 -4.14 30.03
CA VAL A 316 17.47 -3.33 28.81
C VAL A 316 18.90 -2.87 28.48
N LYS A 317 19.66 -2.42 29.49
CA LYS A 317 21.08 -2.09 29.33
C LYS A 317 21.89 -3.30 28.85
N SER A 318 21.64 -4.47 29.43
CA SER A 318 22.32 -5.72 29.03
C SER A 318 22.03 -6.09 27.58
N ILE A 319 20.76 -6.00 27.15
CA ILE A 319 20.33 -6.25 25.77
C ILE A 319 21.04 -5.29 24.81
N LEU A 320 21.01 -3.99 25.08
CA LEU A 320 21.69 -2.99 24.25
C LEU A 320 23.20 -3.23 24.17
N GLN A 321 23.85 -3.58 25.29
CA GLN A 321 25.28 -3.89 25.34
C GLN A 321 25.65 -5.20 24.65
N SER A 322 24.78 -6.22 24.66
CA SER A 322 24.97 -7.46 23.90
C SER A 322 24.92 -7.16 22.41
N VAL A 323 23.87 -6.47 21.93
CA VAL A 323 23.76 -6.07 20.52
C VAL A 323 24.93 -5.19 20.09
N ALA A 324 25.33 -4.22 20.92
CA ALA A 324 26.45 -3.34 20.61
C ALA A 324 27.79 -4.09 20.45
N ARG A 325 28.01 -5.15 21.24
CA ARG A 325 29.23 -5.98 21.19
C ARG A 325 29.20 -7.00 20.06
N GLU A 326 28.05 -7.64 19.84
CA GLU A 326 27.90 -8.71 18.86
C GLU A 326 27.80 -8.20 17.42
N ALA A 327 27.23 -7.01 17.23
CA ALA A 327 26.95 -6.43 15.91
C ALA A 327 27.75 -5.14 15.63
N ASP A 328 28.69 -4.78 16.50
CA ASP A 328 29.51 -3.54 16.41
C ASP A 328 28.66 -2.26 16.21
N PHE A 329 27.49 -2.22 16.87
CA PHE A 329 26.52 -1.14 16.70
C PHE A 329 26.57 -0.18 17.88
N HIS A 330 27.01 1.07 17.64
CA HIS A 330 27.18 2.07 18.70
C HIS A 330 26.27 3.30 18.53
N ASN A 331 25.42 3.31 17.50
CA ASN A 331 24.48 4.40 17.22
C ASN A 331 23.19 4.25 18.04
N TYR A 332 23.32 4.31 19.36
CA TYR A 332 22.16 4.34 20.24
C TYR A 332 22.32 5.31 21.41
N THR A 333 21.19 5.67 22.02
CA THR A 333 21.10 6.50 23.21
C THR A 333 20.07 5.89 24.14
N LEU A 334 20.43 5.73 25.42
CA LEU A 334 19.52 5.30 26.47
C LEU A 334 19.31 6.47 27.43
N VAL A 335 18.09 7.01 27.47
CA VAL A 335 17.66 8.02 28.44
C VAL A 335 16.87 7.31 29.52
N SER A 336 17.21 7.50 30.79
CA SER A 336 16.48 6.91 31.92
C SER A 336 15.74 7.99 32.69
N LEU A 337 14.45 7.76 32.91
CA LEU A 337 13.54 8.62 33.67
C LEU A 337 13.03 7.83 34.89
N ASN A 338 13.13 8.41 36.08
CA ASN A 338 12.64 7.78 37.31
C ASN A 338 11.20 8.23 37.62
N GLU A 339 10.31 7.99 36.66
CA GLU A 339 8.91 8.42 36.67
C GLU A 339 8.01 7.29 36.17
N GLU A 340 6.69 7.41 36.37
CA GLU A 340 5.72 6.49 35.76
C GLU A 340 5.70 6.65 34.24
N PHE A 341 5.37 5.57 33.53
CA PHE A 341 5.36 5.57 32.07
C PHE A 341 4.33 6.56 31.51
N ASN A 342 4.81 7.50 30.70
CA ASN A 342 3.99 8.34 29.84
C ASN A 342 4.58 8.32 28.42
N ARG A 343 3.80 7.82 27.46
CA ARG A 343 4.24 7.64 26.08
C ARG A 343 4.60 8.97 25.40
N GLY A 344 3.71 9.96 25.47
CA GLY A 344 3.92 11.28 24.86
C GLY A 344 5.14 11.99 25.43
N GLN A 345 5.32 11.94 26.76
CA GLN A 345 6.51 12.47 27.43
C GLN A 345 7.77 11.74 27.00
N GLY A 346 7.73 10.41 26.90
CA GLY A 346 8.87 9.60 26.48
C GLY A 346 9.34 9.95 25.07
N LEU A 347 8.40 10.10 24.15
CA LEU A 347 8.69 10.52 22.77
C LEU A 347 9.22 11.96 22.70
N ASP A 348 8.65 12.89 23.47
CA ASP A 348 9.12 14.29 23.53
C ASP A 348 10.55 14.38 24.09
N VAL A 349 10.83 13.68 25.20
CA VAL A 349 12.18 13.60 25.79
C VAL A 349 13.15 12.97 24.80
N GLY A 350 12.77 11.88 24.13
CA GLY A 350 13.61 11.23 23.14
C GLY A 350 13.93 12.13 21.95
N ALA A 351 12.95 12.88 21.44
CA ALA A 351 13.14 13.85 20.36
C ALA A 351 14.09 14.99 20.76
N ARG A 352 13.98 15.46 22.00
CA ARG A 352 14.82 16.54 22.55
C ARG A 352 16.22 16.10 22.93
N ALA A 353 16.41 14.83 23.30
CA ALA A 353 17.72 14.25 23.61
C ALA A 353 18.66 14.19 22.39
N TRP A 354 18.13 14.37 21.17
CA TRP A 354 18.95 14.51 19.99
C TRP A 354 19.58 15.91 19.90
N GLU A 355 20.91 15.96 19.92
CA GLU A 355 21.71 17.20 19.89
C GLU A 355 22.55 17.35 18.60
N LYS A 356 22.55 16.35 17.71
CA LYS A 356 23.43 16.29 16.53
C LYS A 356 22.88 17.05 15.30
N GLY A 357 22.05 18.07 15.51
CA GLY A 357 21.41 18.85 14.45
C GLY A 357 20.08 18.26 13.97
N GLU A 358 19.76 18.43 12.69
CA GLU A 358 18.52 17.94 12.08
C GLU A 358 18.54 16.42 11.92
N VAL A 359 17.39 15.77 12.12
CA VAL A 359 17.25 14.32 11.93
C VAL A 359 15.82 13.95 11.61
N LEU A 360 15.63 12.94 10.76
CA LEU A 360 14.34 12.30 10.57
C LEU A 360 14.08 11.38 11.78
N MET A 361 12.98 11.60 12.49
CA MET A 361 12.60 10.82 13.66
C MET A 361 11.47 9.86 13.29
N PHE A 362 11.57 8.61 13.74
CA PHE A 362 10.46 7.67 13.73
C PHE A 362 10.02 7.39 15.16
N PHE A 363 8.81 7.83 15.51
CA PHE A 363 8.18 7.50 16.79
C PHE A 363 7.60 6.09 16.71
N CYS A 364 8.09 5.20 17.58
CA CYS A 364 7.87 3.77 17.45
C CYS A 364 7.54 3.14 18.81
N ASP A 365 6.50 2.31 18.84
CA ASP A 365 6.21 1.48 20.01
C ASP A 365 7.06 0.20 19.97
N VAL A 366 7.36 -0.36 21.14
CA VAL A 366 8.18 -1.58 21.24
C VAL A 366 7.53 -2.81 20.58
N ASP A 367 6.21 -2.80 20.40
CA ASP A 367 5.42 -3.87 19.77
C ASP A 367 5.29 -3.71 18.24
N ILE A 368 6.01 -2.77 17.65
CA ILE A 368 6.02 -2.59 16.20
C ILE A 368 7.07 -3.49 15.57
N TYR A 369 6.64 -4.25 14.57
CA TYR A 369 7.51 -4.96 13.64
C TYR A 369 7.55 -4.19 12.33
N PHE A 370 8.74 -3.95 11.79
CA PHE A 370 8.90 -3.21 10.55
C PHE A 370 9.97 -3.82 9.62
N THR A 371 10.01 -3.32 8.39
CA THR A 371 10.89 -3.76 7.30
C THR A 371 11.81 -2.64 6.83
N ALA A 372 12.83 -2.95 6.04
CA ALA A 372 13.74 -1.95 5.48
C ALA A 372 13.02 -1.04 4.47
N GLU A 373 12.06 -1.61 3.73
CA GLU A 373 11.20 -0.90 2.79
C GLU A 373 10.40 0.20 3.48
N PHE A 374 9.83 -0.09 4.66
CA PHE A 374 9.14 0.95 5.44
C PHE A 374 10.06 2.11 5.83
N LEU A 375 11.31 1.84 6.22
CA LEU A 375 12.27 2.91 6.55
C LEU A 375 12.55 3.79 5.32
N ASN A 376 12.54 3.23 4.12
CA ASN A 376 12.63 4.01 2.88
C ASN A 376 11.34 4.84 2.66
N SER A 377 10.15 4.27 2.85
CA SER A 377 8.90 5.03 2.78
C SER A 377 8.87 6.20 3.77
N CYS A 378 9.45 6.05 4.97
CA CYS A 378 9.62 7.17 5.90
C CYS A 378 10.47 8.31 5.33
N ARG A 379 11.56 7.99 4.63
CA ARG A 379 12.43 9.01 4.00
C ARG A 379 11.76 9.67 2.80
N LEU A 380 11.04 8.90 1.99
CA LEU A 380 10.37 9.39 0.78
C LEU A 380 9.18 10.31 1.08
N ASN A 381 8.46 10.02 2.17
CA ASN A 381 7.22 10.72 2.52
C ASN A 381 7.39 11.83 3.57
N THR A 382 8.63 12.14 3.97
CA THR A 382 8.91 13.22 4.94
C THR A 382 9.87 14.23 4.34
N GLU A 383 9.60 15.52 4.50
CA GLU A 383 10.44 16.60 3.99
C GLU A 383 10.41 17.79 4.96
N PRO A 384 11.57 18.31 5.42
CA PRO A 384 11.59 19.36 6.44
C PRO A 384 10.82 20.60 5.99
N GLY A 385 9.92 21.09 6.84
CA GLY A 385 9.13 22.29 6.57
C GLY A 385 8.03 22.11 5.51
N LYS A 386 7.83 20.89 4.98
CA LYS A 386 6.83 20.63 3.93
C LYS A 386 5.94 19.43 4.17
N LYS A 387 6.49 18.27 4.57
CA LYS A 387 5.74 16.99 4.64
C LYS A 387 6.04 16.23 5.93
N VAL A 388 4.99 15.73 6.57
CA VAL A 388 5.06 14.77 7.68
C VAL A 388 4.37 13.47 7.30
N PHE A 389 4.94 12.33 7.70
CA PHE A 389 4.43 11.01 7.35
C PHE A 389 3.76 10.32 8.53
N TYR A 390 2.51 9.93 8.35
CA TYR A 390 1.67 9.18 9.29
C TYR A 390 1.31 7.81 8.70
N PRO A 391 2.21 6.82 8.76
CA PRO A 391 1.95 5.49 8.26
C PRO A 391 0.81 4.82 9.02
N VAL A 392 -0.07 4.12 8.30
CA VAL A 392 -1.13 3.30 8.90
C VAL A 392 -0.62 1.87 9.04
N VAL A 393 -0.54 1.42 10.29
CA VAL A 393 -0.03 0.09 10.66
C VAL A 393 -1.08 -1.00 10.43
N PHE A 394 -0.62 -2.20 10.08
CA PHE A 394 -1.47 -3.39 10.13
C PHE A 394 -1.43 -3.98 11.54
N SER A 395 -2.57 -3.98 12.24
CA SER A 395 -2.67 -4.53 13.59
C SER A 395 -3.10 -5.98 13.55
N LEU A 396 -2.27 -6.86 14.12
CA LEU A 396 -2.59 -8.27 14.27
C LEU A 396 -3.62 -8.46 15.38
N TYR A 397 -4.52 -9.42 15.17
CA TYR A 397 -5.47 -9.86 16.19
C TYR A 397 -4.81 -10.75 17.24
N ASN A 398 -5.57 -11.05 18.30
CA ASN A 398 -5.13 -11.95 19.36
C ASN A 398 -4.79 -13.35 18.80
N PRO A 399 -3.50 -13.77 18.84
CA PRO A 399 -3.09 -15.03 18.27
C PRO A 399 -3.73 -16.23 18.98
N ALA A 400 -4.09 -16.09 20.26
CA ALA A 400 -4.78 -17.14 21.01
C ALA A 400 -6.21 -17.40 20.50
N ILE A 401 -6.84 -16.40 19.85
CA ILE A 401 -8.16 -16.55 19.24
C ILE A 401 -8.04 -16.98 17.78
N VAL A 402 -7.19 -16.30 17.00
CA VAL A 402 -7.00 -16.56 15.56
C VAL A 402 -6.50 -17.98 15.29
N TYR A 403 -5.58 -18.47 16.13
CA TYR A 403 -4.97 -19.79 15.98
C TYR A 403 -5.50 -20.82 16.97
N ALA A 404 -6.68 -20.60 17.56
CA ALA A 404 -7.27 -21.47 18.58
C ALA A 404 -7.45 -22.93 18.14
N SER A 405 -7.52 -23.20 16.83
CA SER A 405 -7.66 -24.55 16.27
C SER A 405 -6.32 -25.23 15.94
N GLN A 406 -5.19 -24.58 16.20
CA GLN A 406 -3.84 -25.09 15.94
C GLN A 406 -3.14 -25.41 17.27
N ASP A 407 -2.02 -26.14 17.22
CA ASP A 407 -1.18 -26.46 18.38
C ASP A 407 -0.34 -25.25 18.84
N GLY A 408 -1.01 -24.11 19.05
CA GLY A 408 -0.40 -22.82 19.36
C GLY A 408 -0.22 -21.90 18.15
N PRO A 409 0.07 -20.61 18.40
CA PRO A 409 0.29 -19.66 17.32
C PRO A 409 1.62 -19.94 16.61
N PRO A 410 1.69 -19.75 15.27
CA PRO A 410 2.93 -19.93 14.52
C PRO A 410 3.96 -18.83 14.87
N PRO A 411 5.23 -18.96 14.44
CA PRO A 411 6.23 -17.90 14.60
C PRO A 411 5.75 -16.55 14.04
N VAL A 412 6.22 -15.44 14.62
CA VAL A 412 5.75 -14.08 14.29
C VAL A 412 5.83 -13.81 12.79
N GLU A 413 6.91 -14.21 12.14
CA GLU A 413 7.15 -14.00 10.71
C GLU A 413 6.06 -14.62 9.81
N GLN A 414 5.44 -15.70 10.27
CA GLN A 414 4.33 -16.36 9.56
C GLN A 414 2.97 -15.70 9.84
N GLN A 415 2.87 -14.90 10.92
CA GLN A 415 1.68 -14.13 11.26
C GLN A 415 1.61 -12.80 10.50
N LEU A 416 2.74 -12.30 9.95
CA LEU A 416 2.86 -11.02 9.22
C LEU A 416 2.19 -11.06 7.84
N VAL A 417 0.87 -11.26 7.82
CA VAL A 417 0.07 -11.37 6.60
C VAL A 417 -1.12 -10.43 6.65
N HIS A 418 -1.39 -9.76 5.52
CA HIS A 418 -2.53 -8.85 5.36
C HIS A 418 -3.80 -9.63 5.00
N LYS A 419 -4.39 -10.32 5.99
CA LYS A 419 -5.68 -11.00 5.80
C LYS A 419 -6.73 -10.46 6.75
N LYS A 420 -7.98 -10.51 6.30
CA LYS A 420 -9.13 -10.06 7.08
C LYS A 420 -9.30 -10.82 8.41
N ASP A 421 -8.83 -12.06 8.46
CA ASP A 421 -8.89 -12.94 9.62
C ASP A 421 -7.65 -12.86 10.53
N SER A 422 -6.54 -12.28 10.05
CA SER A 422 -5.30 -12.08 10.82
C SER A 422 -5.18 -10.69 11.44
N GLY A 423 -5.80 -9.67 10.86
CA GLY A 423 -5.72 -8.30 11.39
C GLY A 423 -6.54 -7.27 10.61
N PHE A 424 -6.20 -6.00 10.80
CA PHE A 424 -6.82 -4.85 10.12
C PHE A 424 -5.88 -3.65 10.04
N TRP A 425 -6.11 -2.74 9.09
CA TRP A 425 -5.43 -1.44 9.04
C TRP A 425 -5.95 -0.53 10.15
N ARG A 426 -5.06 -0.07 11.04
CA ARG A 426 -5.44 0.78 12.18
C ARG A 426 -5.56 2.25 11.77
N ASP A 427 -6.63 2.58 11.06
CA ASP A 427 -6.91 3.91 10.54
C ASP A 427 -7.26 4.97 11.60
N PHE A 428 -7.56 4.55 12.84
CA PHE A 428 -7.83 5.41 13.99
C PHE A 428 -6.60 5.71 14.88
N GLY A 429 -5.44 5.11 14.60
CA GLY A 429 -4.21 5.31 15.39
C GLY A 429 -3.25 6.32 14.73
N PHE A 430 -2.63 7.19 15.53
CA PHE A 430 -1.67 8.21 15.06
C PHE A 430 -0.31 8.12 15.75
N GLY A 431 -0.09 7.08 16.56
CA GLY A 431 1.11 6.95 17.39
C GLY A 431 2.41 6.71 16.63
N MET A 432 2.36 6.06 15.46
CA MET A 432 3.52 5.79 14.61
C MET A 432 3.63 6.87 13.56
N MET A 433 4.77 7.57 13.53
CA MET A 433 4.96 8.70 12.62
C MET A 433 6.42 8.98 12.32
N CYS A 434 6.68 9.47 11.11
CA CYS A 434 7.98 9.91 10.63
C CYS A 434 7.95 11.43 10.39
N GLN A 435 8.87 12.15 11.03
CA GLN A 435 8.89 13.62 11.03
C GLN A 435 10.30 14.15 11.27
N TYR A 436 10.62 15.32 10.72
CA TYR A 436 11.86 16.01 11.06
C TYR A 436 11.77 16.65 12.45
N ARG A 437 12.90 16.73 13.13
CA ARG A 437 13.01 17.27 14.48
C ARG A 437 12.64 18.75 14.52
N THR A 438 13.07 19.55 13.54
CA THR A 438 12.69 20.97 13.48
C THR A 438 11.18 21.15 13.36
N ASP A 439 10.50 20.37 12.52
CA ASP A 439 9.04 20.46 12.36
C ASP A 439 8.31 20.12 13.67
N PHE A 440 8.72 19.03 14.33
CA PHE A 440 8.18 18.63 15.63
C PHE A 440 8.35 19.71 16.71
N LEU A 441 9.50 20.37 16.74
CA LEU A 441 9.73 21.47 17.68
C LEU A 441 8.93 22.73 17.30
N ALA A 442 8.81 23.03 16.00
CA ALA A 442 8.13 24.21 15.49
C ALA A 442 6.61 24.19 15.76
N ILE A 443 5.99 23.01 15.68
CA ILE A 443 4.57 22.83 16.04
C ILE A 443 4.34 22.70 17.56
N GLY A 444 5.40 22.79 18.37
CA GLY A 444 5.34 22.80 19.83
C GLY A 444 5.28 21.41 20.48
N GLY A 445 5.63 20.34 19.77
CA GLY A 445 5.73 18.98 20.31
C GLY A 445 4.45 18.42 20.92
N PHE A 446 4.59 17.46 21.84
CA PHE A 446 3.45 16.89 22.58
C PHE A 446 2.87 17.88 23.59
N ASP A 447 1.58 17.74 23.87
CA ASP A 447 0.97 18.36 25.04
C ASP A 447 1.26 17.50 26.27
N LEU A 448 2.19 17.97 27.11
CA LEU A 448 2.65 17.25 28.30
C LEU A 448 1.67 17.35 29.48
N GLU A 449 0.57 18.12 29.34
CA GLU A 449 -0.49 18.15 30.34
C GLU A 449 -1.41 16.92 30.24
N VAL A 450 -1.37 16.19 29.11
CA VAL A 450 -2.11 14.94 28.94
C VAL A 450 -1.55 13.88 29.89
N LYS A 451 -2.29 13.63 30.98
CA LYS A 451 -1.98 12.57 31.94
C LYS A 451 -2.67 11.26 31.55
N GLY A 452 -1.95 10.16 31.73
CA GLY A 452 -2.46 8.81 31.47
C GLY A 452 -2.39 8.40 30.00
N TRP A 453 -3.28 7.49 29.61
CA TRP A 453 -3.28 6.86 28.28
C TRP A 453 -4.27 7.52 27.32
N GLY A 454 -3.81 7.80 26.10
CA GLY A 454 -4.65 8.11 24.94
C GLY A 454 -4.90 9.60 24.70
N GLY A 455 -5.00 9.95 23.43
CA GLY A 455 -5.30 11.30 22.93
C GLY A 455 -4.06 12.13 22.61
N GLU A 456 -2.87 11.75 23.10
CA GLU A 456 -1.64 12.48 22.85
C GLU A 456 -1.24 12.47 21.37
N ASP A 457 -1.45 11.33 20.71
CA ASP A 457 -1.18 11.13 19.29
C ASP A 457 -2.17 11.88 18.41
N VAL A 458 -3.46 11.87 18.77
CA VAL A 458 -4.51 12.66 18.12
C VAL A 458 -4.24 14.16 18.24
N HIS A 459 -3.85 14.63 19.43
CA HIS A 459 -3.51 16.04 19.64
C HIS A 459 -2.32 16.48 18.80
N LEU A 460 -1.26 15.68 18.75
CA LEU A 460 -0.10 15.96 17.90
C LEU A 460 -0.49 15.97 16.42
N TYR A 461 -1.28 14.99 15.97
CA TYR A 461 -1.78 14.93 14.59
C TYR A 461 -2.59 16.18 14.22
N ARG A 462 -3.49 16.64 15.11
CA ARG A 462 -4.26 17.88 14.91
C ARG A 462 -3.35 19.11 14.79
N LYS A 463 -2.28 19.21 15.58
CA LYS A 463 -1.30 20.30 15.45
C LYS A 463 -0.69 20.35 14.05
N TYR A 464 -0.37 19.19 13.46
CA TYR A 464 0.10 19.12 12.08
C TYR A 464 -0.97 19.52 11.06
N LEU A 465 -2.20 19.06 11.21
CA LEU A 465 -3.33 19.44 10.35
C LEU A 465 -3.64 20.95 10.40
N HIS A 466 -3.33 21.64 11.51
CA HIS A 466 -3.49 23.09 11.64
C HIS A 466 -2.28 23.90 11.17
N SER A 467 -1.16 23.22 10.85
CA SER A 467 0.05 23.82 10.33
C SER A 467 -0.02 24.02 8.81
N ASN A 468 1.09 24.40 8.18
CA ASN A 468 1.21 24.47 6.71
C ASN A 468 1.87 23.20 6.12
N LEU A 469 2.17 22.20 6.96
CA LEU A 469 2.78 20.95 6.54
C LEU A 469 1.71 20.03 5.93
N MET A 470 2.05 19.40 4.81
CA MET A 470 1.24 18.35 4.21
C MET A 470 1.37 17.07 5.04
N VAL A 471 0.23 16.45 5.33
CA VAL A 471 0.15 15.20 6.08
C VAL A 471 -0.04 14.05 5.11
N VAL A 472 1.00 13.22 4.94
CA VAL A 472 0.91 12.00 4.12
C VAL A 472 0.51 10.84 5.02
N ARG A 473 -0.70 10.29 4.83
CA ARG A 473 -1.24 9.17 5.61
C ARG A 473 -1.67 8.04 4.70
N THR A 474 -1.09 6.85 4.84
CA THR A 474 -1.29 5.71 3.94
C THR A 474 -1.04 4.36 4.64
N PRO A 475 -1.73 3.26 4.27
CA PRO A 475 -1.34 1.90 4.64
C PRO A 475 0.11 1.58 4.26
N VAL A 476 0.86 1.01 5.19
CA VAL A 476 2.23 0.55 4.93
C VAL A 476 2.31 -0.97 5.12
N PRO A 477 2.51 -1.74 4.03
CA PRO A 477 2.59 -3.22 4.07
C PRO A 477 3.73 -3.77 4.93
N GLY A 478 4.80 -2.99 5.07
CA GLY A 478 5.99 -3.35 5.82
C GLY A 478 5.93 -3.00 7.30
N LEU A 479 4.77 -2.63 7.85
CA LEU A 479 4.63 -2.09 9.21
C LEU A 479 3.46 -2.75 9.97
N PHE A 480 3.80 -3.55 10.98
CA PHE A 480 2.87 -4.32 11.77
C PHE A 480 2.89 -3.91 13.24
N HIS A 481 1.71 -3.88 13.85
CA HIS A 481 1.57 -3.80 15.29
C HIS A 481 1.24 -5.21 15.81
N LEU A 482 2.19 -5.79 16.54
CA LEU A 482 2.02 -7.10 17.16
C LEU A 482 0.94 -7.02 18.24
N TRP A 483 0.13 -8.06 18.35
CA TRP A 483 -0.89 -8.08 19.39
C TRP A 483 -0.23 -8.17 20.76
N HIS A 484 -0.71 -7.36 21.69
CA HIS A 484 -0.40 -7.50 23.10
C HIS A 484 -1.64 -7.22 23.93
N GLU A 485 -1.68 -7.77 25.13
CA GLU A 485 -2.79 -7.49 26.04
C GLU A 485 -2.82 -6.00 26.38
N LYS A 486 -4.04 -5.45 26.38
CA LYS A 486 -4.30 -4.07 26.76
C LYS A 486 -5.04 -4.02 28.09
N HIS A 487 -4.50 -3.27 29.05
CA HIS A 487 -5.15 -2.97 30.32
C HIS A 487 -5.81 -1.59 30.25
N CYS A 488 -7.11 -1.52 30.54
CA CYS A 488 -7.86 -0.26 30.61
C CYS A 488 -8.12 0.05 32.08
N ALA A 489 -7.31 0.95 32.63
CA ALA A 489 -7.34 1.31 34.05
C ALA A 489 -8.66 1.99 34.44
N ASP A 490 -9.10 1.78 35.68
CA ASP A 490 -10.37 2.31 36.20
C ASP A 490 -10.32 3.82 36.46
N GLU A 491 -9.12 4.38 36.61
CA GLU A 491 -8.87 5.81 36.84
C GLU A 491 -8.96 6.66 35.57
N LEU A 492 -9.09 6.02 34.39
CA LEU A 492 -9.25 6.73 33.12
C LEU A 492 -10.56 7.54 33.11
N THR A 493 -10.53 8.69 32.43
CA THR A 493 -11.76 9.44 32.16
C THR A 493 -12.73 8.57 31.33
N PRO A 494 -14.05 8.81 31.39
CA PRO A 494 -15.02 8.02 30.63
C PRO A 494 -14.73 7.96 29.13
N GLU A 495 -14.19 9.03 28.56
CA GLU A 495 -13.79 9.09 27.15
C GLU A 495 -12.55 8.23 26.86
N GLN A 496 -11.49 8.37 27.67
CA GLN A 496 -10.28 7.55 27.54
C GLN A 496 -10.57 6.06 27.74
N TYR A 497 -11.39 5.71 28.72
CA TYR A 497 -11.81 4.33 28.96
C TYR A 497 -12.55 3.76 27.76
N ARG A 498 -13.51 4.53 27.19
CA ARG A 498 -14.24 4.13 25.98
C ARG A 498 -13.30 3.91 24.80
N MET A 499 -12.33 4.80 24.57
CA MET A 499 -11.32 4.63 23.53
C MET A 499 -10.45 3.40 23.78
N CYS A 500 -10.04 3.17 25.03
CA CYS A 500 -9.22 2.04 25.42
C CYS A 500 -9.94 0.72 25.15
N ILE A 501 -11.18 0.57 25.64
CA ILE A 501 -11.94 -0.68 25.53
C ILE A 501 -12.38 -0.96 24.09
N GLN A 502 -12.74 0.07 23.31
CA GLN A 502 -13.03 -0.08 21.89
C GLN A 502 -11.80 -0.57 21.12
N SER A 503 -10.64 0.05 21.37
CA SER A 503 -9.39 -0.43 20.80
C SER A 503 -9.06 -1.85 21.25
N LYS A 504 -9.27 -2.22 22.52
CA LYS A 504 -9.05 -3.59 23.00
C LYS A 504 -9.94 -4.58 22.23
N ALA A 505 -11.26 -4.32 22.19
CA ALA A 505 -12.23 -5.18 21.51
C ALA A 505 -11.92 -5.39 20.03
N MET A 506 -11.50 -4.32 19.32
CA MET A 506 -11.11 -4.42 17.90
C MET A 506 -9.86 -5.25 17.67
N ASN A 507 -8.96 -5.40 18.66
CA ASN A 507 -7.73 -6.18 18.51
C ASN A 507 -7.90 -7.66 18.88
N GLU A 508 -9.08 -8.09 19.35
CA GLU A 508 -9.26 -9.48 19.76
C GLU A 508 -9.36 -10.43 18.57
N ALA A 509 -10.28 -10.19 17.64
CA ALA A 509 -10.41 -11.02 16.45
C ALA A 509 -11.30 -10.38 15.38
N SER A 510 -11.27 -10.97 14.18
CA SER A 510 -12.21 -10.65 13.12
C SER A 510 -13.67 -10.92 13.54
N HIS A 511 -14.62 -10.23 12.90
CA HIS A 511 -16.05 -10.44 13.14
C HIS A 511 -16.46 -11.92 13.04
N SER A 512 -15.91 -12.65 12.07
CA SER A 512 -16.19 -14.08 11.89
C SER A 512 -15.64 -14.92 13.04
N HIS A 513 -14.42 -14.67 13.51
CA HIS A 513 -13.84 -15.37 14.66
C HIS A 513 -14.65 -15.14 15.93
N LEU A 514 -15.05 -13.89 16.20
CA LEU A 514 -15.91 -13.58 17.34
C LEU A 514 -17.27 -14.27 17.23
N GLY A 515 -17.87 -14.32 16.04
CA GLY A 515 -19.09 -15.10 15.80
C GLY A 515 -18.92 -16.58 16.11
N MET A 516 -17.80 -17.18 15.71
CA MET A 516 -17.49 -18.59 16.03
C MET A 516 -17.32 -18.84 17.53
N LEU A 517 -16.81 -17.86 18.29
CA LEU A 517 -16.75 -17.94 19.74
C LEU A 517 -18.15 -17.89 20.37
N VAL A 518 -19.03 -17.01 19.88
CA VAL A 518 -20.42 -16.89 20.37
C VAL A 518 -21.20 -18.19 20.14
N PHE A 519 -21.05 -18.83 18.98
CA PHE A 519 -21.75 -20.07 18.63
C PHE A 519 -21.00 -21.36 19.01
N ARG A 520 -19.95 -21.28 19.84
CA ARG A 520 -19.07 -22.42 20.17
C ARG A 520 -19.85 -23.61 20.71
N GLU A 521 -20.77 -23.40 21.66
CA GLU A 521 -21.55 -24.49 22.27
C GLU A 521 -22.46 -25.20 21.24
N GLU A 522 -23.06 -24.45 20.31
CA GLU A 522 -23.88 -25.01 19.23
C GLU A 522 -23.04 -25.87 18.27
N ILE A 523 -21.85 -25.38 17.92
CA ILE A 523 -20.89 -26.09 17.07
C ILE A 523 -20.45 -27.39 17.75
N GLU A 524 -20.05 -27.34 19.02
CA GLU A 524 -19.66 -28.53 19.77
C GLU A 524 -20.80 -29.54 19.90
N ALA A 525 -22.02 -29.08 20.18
CA ALA A 525 -23.19 -29.94 20.25
C ALA A 525 -23.47 -30.61 18.90
N HIS A 526 -23.26 -29.92 17.77
CA HIS A 526 -23.37 -30.49 16.44
C HIS A 526 -22.31 -31.56 16.18
N LEU A 527 -21.04 -31.28 16.48
CA LEU A 527 -19.93 -32.20 16.28
C LEU A 527 -20.08 -33.48 17.12
N ARG A 528 -20.53 -33.36 18.38
CA ARG A 528 -20.83 -34.53 19.24
C ARG A 528 -21.94 -35.41 18.64
N LYS A 529 -22.99 -34.79 18.09
CA LYS A 529 -24.09 -35.53 17.42
C LYS A 529 -23.61 -36.23 16.15
N GLN A 530 -22.72 -35.60 15.38
CA GLN A 530 -22.13 -36.25 14.20
C GLN A 530 -21.27 -37.46 14.60
N ALA A 531 -20.34 -37.30 15.56
CA ALA A 531 -19.47 -38.38 16.01
C ALA A 531 -20.26 -39.60 16.52
N TYR A 532 -21.38 -39.38 17.20
CA TYR A 532 -22.26 -40.47 17.63
C TYR A 532 -22.89 -41.23 16.45
N LYS A 533 -23.30 -40.51 15.39
CA LYS A 533 -23.85 -41.14 14.18
C LYS A 533 -22.82 -41.97 13.44
N THR A 534 -21.61 -41.44 13.22
CA THR A 534 -20.54 -42.16 12.53
C THR A 534 -20.14 -43.43 13.27
N ASN A 535 -20.08 -43.39 14.60
CA ASN A 535 -19.80 -44.58 15.41
C ASN A 535 -20.95 -45.60 15.38
N SER A 536 -22.20 -45.14 15.29
CA SER A 536 -23.34 -46.06 15.16
C SER A 536 -23.42 -46.74 13.79
N GLU A 537 -22.97 -46.08 12.73
CA GLU A 537 -22.92 -46.63 11.36
C GLU A 537 -21.70 -47.53 11.13
N ALA A 538 -20.62 -47.40 11.91
CA ALA A 538 -19.43 -48.26 11.84
C ALA A 538 -19.57 -49.59 12.61
N VAL A 539 -20.59 -49.71 13.46
CA VAL A 539 -20.84 -50.88 14.34
C VAL A 539 -22.03 -51.72 13.87
N GLY A 540 -22.83 -51.22 12.91
CA GLY A 540 -23.91 -51.96 12.25
C GLY A 540 -23.48 -52.49 10.89
#